data_AF-A0A099S061-F1
#
_entry.id   AF-A0A099S061-F1
#
_cell.length_a   1.000
_cell.length_b   1.000
_cell.length_c   1.000
_cell.angle_alpha   90.00
_cell.angle_beta   90.00
_cell.angle_gamma   90.00
#
_symmetry.space_group_name_H-M   'P 1'
#
loop_
_entity.id
_entity.type
_entity.pdbx_description
1 polymer ?
#
loop_
_entity_poly.entity_id
_entity_poly.type
_entity_poly.pdbx_seq_one_letter_code
_entity_poly.pdbx_strand_id
1 'polypeptide(L)'
;MNIFEFAIKMEIDGENYYKEQAEINKDNSLNTVFLMLAKDEKIHARVLQQKANQQAYDLSENETLSEAKNIFKNMEFKQTPDQLRVYRSALQNEQDSIDLYRTYLSEVTDDESKQLFEYLIKQEEDHYIILEELVLLVSRAEEWVESAEFGTREQY
;
A
#
# COMPACT_ATOMS: atom_id res chain seq x y z
N MET A 1 4.23 7.79 24.79
CA MET A 1 4.12 6.87 23.65
C MET A 1 5.53 6.49 23.27
N ASN A 2 5.86 5.22 23.37
CA ASN A 2 7.12 4.67 22.87
C ASN A 2 7.12 4.79 21.33
N ILE A 3 8.27 5.06 20.74
CA ILE A 3 8.48 5.16 19.29
C ILE A 3 7.91 3.94 18.55
N PHE A 4 8.08 2.75 19.13
CA PHE A 4 7.51 1.50 18.61
C PHE A 4 5.99 1.41 18.76
N GLU A 5 5.39 1.95 19.82
CA GLU A 5 3.92 1.94 19.99
C GLU A 5 3.23 2.72 18.87
N PHE A 6 3.84 3.82 18.43
CA PHE A 6 3.32 4.61 17.32
C PHE A 6 3.42 3.84 16.00
N ALA A 7 4.61 3.33 15.68
CA ALA A 7 4.82 2.56 14.45
C ALA A 7 3.91 1.32 14.38
N ILE A 8 3.83 0.53 15.47
CA ILE A 8 2.94 -0.63 15.55
C ILE A 8 1.48 -0.24 15.32
N LYS A 9 1.04 0.90 15.86
CA LYS A 9 -0.33 1.37 15.65
C LYS A 9 -0.55 1.77 14.20
N MET A 10 0.39 2.46 13.58
CA MET A 10 0.35 2.85 12.17
C MET A 10 0.17 1.61 11.27
N GLU A 11 0.95 0.57 11.50
CA GLU A 11 0.83 -0.71 10.78
C GLU A 11 -0.53 -1.41 10.99
N ILE A 12 -1.05 -1.41 12.22
CA ILE A 12 -2.38 -1.98 12.51
C ILE A 12 -3.49 -1.18 11.83
N ASP A 13 -3.37 0.15 11.82
CA ASP A 13 -4.33 1.02 11.14
C ASP A 13 -4.28 0.79 9.62
N GLY A 14 -3.09 0.58 9.05
CA GLY A 14 -2.88 0.15 7.66
C GLY A 14 -3.51 -1.21 7.34
N GLU A 15 -3.24 -2.24 8.15
CA GLU A 15 -3.84 -3.58 8.02
C GLU A 15 -5.38 -3.50 7.97
N ASN A 16 -5.97 -2.72 8.88
CA ASN A 16 -7.42 -2.56 8.96
C ASN A 16 -7.99 -1.82 7.75
N TYR A 17 -7.32 -0.75 7.33
CA TYR A 17 -7.69 0.00 6.15
C TYR A 17 -7.70 -0.90 4.90
N TYR A 18 -6.65 -1.69 4.69
CA TYR A 18 -6.56 -2.57 3.53
C TYR A 18 -7.58 -3.71 3.56
N LYS A 19 -7.92 -4.24 4.75
CA LYS A 19 -9.04 -5.18 4.87
C LYS A 19 -10.37 -4.55 4.48
N GLU A 20 -10.62 -3.30 4.88
CA GLU A 20 -11.83 -2.58 4.47
C GLU A 20 -11.87 -2.39 2.95
N GLN A 21 -10.75 -1.99 2.33
CA GLN A 21 -10.65 -1.86 0.87
C GLN A 21 -10.83 -3.20 0.15
N ALA A 22 -10.32 -4.29 0.71
CA ALA A 22 -10.53 -5.63 0.19
C ALA A 22 -12.02 -6.00 0.18
N GLU A 23 -12.76 -5.73 1.27
CA GLU A 23 -14.20 -6.02 1.36
C GLU A 23 -15.03 -5.18 0.38
N ILE A 24 -14.69 -3.90 0.22
CA ILE A 24 -15.33 -3.02 -0.77
C ILE A 24 -15.12 -3.57 -2.20
N ASN A 25 -13.95 -4.16 -2.46
CA ASN A 25 -13.57 -4.68 -3.77
C ASN A 25 -13.74 -6.20 -3.91
N LYS A 26 -14.48 -6.87 -3.02
CA LYS A 26 -14.62 -8.34 -2.95
C LYS A 26 -15.02 -9.03 -4.26
N ASP A 27 -15.68 -8.30 -5.16
CA ASP A 27 -16.20 -8.81 -6.43
C ASP A 27 -15.26 -8.54 -7.61
N ASN A 28 -14.04 -8.04 -7.37
CA ASN A 28 -13.04 -7.78 -8.40
C ASN A 28 -11.60 -8.12 -7.96
N SER A 29 -10.65 -8.08 -8.88
CA SER A 29 -9.27 -8.52 -8.63
C SER A 29 -8.49 -7.61 -7.66
N LEU A 30 -8.97 -6.41 -7.32
CA LEU A 30 -8.36 -5.55 -6.30
C LEU A 30 -8.54 -6.13 -4.89
N ASN A 31 -9.54 -6.98 -4.66
CA ASN A 31 -9.66 -7.71 -3.40
C ASN A 31 -8.34 -8.42 -3.05
N THR A 32 -7.77 -9.15 -4.01
CA THR A 32 -6.51 -9.88 -3.82
C THR A 32 -5.36 -8.93 -3.49
N VAL A 33 -5.25 -7.81 -4.21
CA VAL A 33 -4.18 -6.82 -4.00
C VAL A 33 -4.26 -6.23 -2.59
N PHE A 34 -5.45 -5.80 -2.15
CA PHE A 34 -5.62 -5.24 -0.82
C PHE A 34 -5.45 -6.28 0.30
N LEU A 35 -5.82 -7.55 0.08
CA LEU A 35 -5.53 -8.61 1.04
C LEU A 35 -4.03 -8.90 1.18
N MET A 36 -3.26 -8.74 0.10
CA MET A 36 -1.80 -8.87 0.15
C MET A 36 -1.18 -7.73 0.96
N LEU A 37 -1.53 -6.48 0.66
CA LEU A 37 -1.08 -5.31 1.44
C LEU A 37 -1.42 -5.47 2.93
N ALA A 38 -2.67 -5.82 3.25
CA ALA A 38 -3.09 -6.07 4.63
C ALA A 38 -2.27 -7.17 5.34
N LYS A 39 -1.84 -8.19 4.60
CA LYS A 39 -1.02 -9.28 5.15
C LYS A 39 0.39 -8.79 5.45
N ASP A 40 0.94 -7.91 4.62
CA ASP A 40 2.27 -7.34 4.81
C ASP A 40 2.29 -6.39 6.01
N GLU A 41 1.31 -5.49 6.16
CA GLU A 41 1.23 -4.61 7.35
C GLU A 41 1.08 -5.40 8.66
N LYS A 42 0.35 -6.52 8.61
CA LYS A 42 0.26 -7.43 9.75
C LYS A 42 1.61 -8.03 10.12
N ILE A 43 2.46 -8.33 9.13
CA ILE A 43 3.82 -8.83 9.35
C ILE A 43 4.68 -7.70 9.92
N HIS A 44 4.60 -6.49 9.37
CA HIS A 44 5.32 -5.31 9.86
C HIS A 44 5.01 -5.02 11.34
N ALA A 45 3.72 -4.95 11.70
CA ALA A 45 3.27 -4.77 13.08
C ALA A 45 3.85 -5.85 14.00
N ARG A 46 3.85 -7.11 13.55
CA ARG A 46 4.39 -8.24 14.33
C ARG A 46 5.89 -8.12 14.55
N VAL A 47 6.65 -7.81 13.50
CA VAL A 47 8.11 -7.68 13.58
C VAL A 47 8.48 -6.51 14.49
N LEU A 48 7.79 -5.37 14.39
CA LEU A 48 7.98 -4.23 15.30
C LEU A 48 7.64 -4.58 16.76
N GLN A 49 6.55 -5.34 16.99
CA GLN A 49 6.22 -5.87 18.33
C GLN A 49 7.31 -6.80 18.86
N GLN A 50 7.83 -7.70 18.03
CA GLN A 50 8.92 -8.62 18.41
C GLN A 50 10.18 -7.83 18.76
N LYS A 51 10.55 -6.83 17.95
CA LYS A 51 11.69 -5.93 18.24
C LYS A 51 11.49 -5.19 19.57
N ALA A 52 10.32 -4.61 19.80
CA ALA A 52 10.00 -3.91 21.05
C ALA A 52 10.09 -4.82 22.29
N ASN A 53 9.76 -6.10 22.13
CA ASN A 53 9.83 -7.12 23.17
C ASN A 53 11.18 -7.87 23.23
N GLN A 54 12.18 -7.47 22.44
CA GLN A 54 13.49 -8.13 22.35
C GLN A 54 13.39 -9.63 21.99
N GLN A 55 12.45 -9.97 21.13
CA GLN A 55 12.20 -11.31 20.63
C GLN A 55 12.82 -11.48 19.23
N ALA A 56 13.18 -12.71 18.87
CA ALA A 56 13.60 -13.02 17.52
C ALA A 56 12.45 -12.84 16.51
N TYR A 57 12.80 -12.34 15.33
CA TYR A 57 11.90 -12.12 14.19
C TYR A 57 12.58 -12.54 12.88
N ASP A 58 11.78 -12.66 11.82
CA ASP A 58 12.23 -13.02 10.49
C ASP A 58 11.89 -11.89 9.51
N LEU A 59 12.82 -11.58 8.62
CA LEU A 59 12.71 -10.52 7.60
C LEU A 59 12.65 -11.17 6.21
N SER A 60 11.66 -12.04 6.01
CA SER A 60 11.47 -12.72 4.74
C SER A 60 10.97 -11.75 3.68
N GLU A 61 11.64 -11.66 2.54
CA GLU A 61 11.12 -10.91 1.40
C GLU A 61 9.81 -11.53 0.89
N ASN A 62 8.91 -10.68 0.38
CA ASN A 62 7.69 -11.09 -0.32
C ASN A 62 7.76 -10.75 -1.82
N GLU A 63 6.79 -11.23 -2.58
CA GLU A 63 6.66 -10.98 -4.01
C GLU A 63 5.51 -10.00 -4.32
N THR A 64 5.04 -9.26 -3.30
CA THR A 64 3.78 -8.48 -3.34
C THR A 64 3.71 -7.51 -4.51
N LEU A 65 4.78 -6.75 -4.76
CA LEU A 65 4.85 -5.83 -5.91
C LEU A 65 4.70 -6.55 -7.25
N SER A 66 5.39 -7.69 -7.41
CA SER A 66 5.39 -8.42 -8.68
C SER A 66 4.03 -9.10 -8.95
N GLU A 67 3.40 -9.64 -7.90
CA GLU A 67 2.08 -10.23 -7.95
C GLU A 67 1.00 -9.17 -8.24
N ALA A 68 1.04 -8.02 -7.57
CA ALA A 68 0.13 -6.89 -7.83
C ALA A 68 0.22 -6.40 -9.29
N LYS A 69 1.44 -6.22 -9.81
CA LYS A 69 1.67 -5.86 -11.22
C LYS A 69 1.09 -6.88 -12.21
N ASN A 70 1.17 -8.17 -11.88
CA ASN A 70 0.57 -9.22 -12.72
C ASN A 70 -0.96 -9.19 -12.68
N ILE A 71 -1.55 -8.84 -11.54
CA ILE A 71 -3.01 -8.65 -11.41
C ILE A 71 -3.45 -7.45 -12.25
N PHE A 72 -2.76 -6.30 -12.15
CA PHE A 72 -3.11 -5.07 -12.88
C PHE A 72 -3.09 -5.26 -14.40
N LYS A 73 -2.13 -6.03 -14.95
CA LYS A 73 -2.06 -6.33 -16.38
C LYS A 73 -3.31 -7.03 -16.93
N ASN A 74 -4.00 -7.81 -16.11
CA ASN A 74 -5.14 -8.64 -16.51
C ASN A 74 -6.49 -8.08 -16.03
N MET A 75 -6.50 -6.88 -15.45
CA MET A 75 -7.67 -6.28 -14.84
C MET A 75 -8.43 -5.41 -15.84
N GLU A 76 -9.75 -5.60 -15.93
CA GLU A 76 -10.66 -4.62 -16.54
C GLU A 76 -11.16 -3.67 -15.45
N PHE A 77 -10.73 -2.41 -15.51
CA PHE A 77 -11.08 -1.42 -14.49
C PHE A 77 -12.51 -0.91 -14.69
N LYS A 78 -13.39 -1.15 -13.71
CA LYS A 78 -14.71 -0.50 -13.65
C LYS A 78 -14.63 0.69 -12.71
N GLN A 79 -14.86 1.89 -13.25
CA GLN A 79 -14.72 3.13 -12.51
C GLN A 79 -15.74 3.25 -11.38
N THR A 80 -15.28 3.73 -10.23
CA THR A 80 -16.12 4.41 -9.23
C THR A 80 -15.39 5.69 -8.77
N PRO A 81 -15.94 6.90 -9.03
CA PRO A 81 -15.26 8.18 -8.75
C PRO A 81 -14.83 8.37 -7.29
N ASP A 82 -15.52 7.75 -6.33
CA ASP A 82 -15.22 7.90 -4.91
C ASP A 82 -13.91 7.19 -4.48
N GLN A 83 -13.38 6.26 -5.27
CA GLN A 83 -12.17 5.50 -4.91
C GLN A 83 -10.86 6.26 -5.10
N LEU A 84 -10.79 7.25 -6.00
CA LEU A 84 -9.54 7.98 -6.27
C LEU A 84 -9.01 8.72 -5.04
N ARG A 85 -9.90 9.37 -4.28
CA ARG A 85 -9.54 10.07 -3.04
C ARG A 85 -9.02 9.10 -1.99
N VAL A 86 -9.65 7.94 -1.90
CA VAL A 86 -9.31 6.88 -0.96
C VAL A 86 -7.90 6.37 -1.24
N TYR A 87 -7.57 6.08 -2.50
CA TYR A 87 -6.24 5.61 -2.89
C TYR A 87 -5.15 6.67 -2.71
N ARG A 88 -5.45 7.96 -2.98
CA ARG A 88 -4.50 9.04 -2.68
C ARG A 88 -4.22 9.17 -1.19
N SER A 89 -5.21 8.92 -0.33
CA SER A 89 -5.00 8.90 1.12
C SER A 89 -4.12 7.72 1.55
N ALA A 90 -4.32 6.53 0.97
CA ALA A 90 -3.45 5.38 1.21
C ALA A 90 -2.00 5.69 0.80
N LEU A 91 -1.81 6.30 -0.37
CA LEU A 91 -0.49 6.66 -0.88
C LEU A 91 0.24 7.62 0.07
N GLN A 92 -0.49 8.56 0.68
CA GLN A 92 0.08 9.45 1.70
C GLN A 92 0.45 8.69 2.97
N ASN A 93 -0.37 7.73 3.40
CA ASN A 93 -0.04 6.91 4.57
C ASN A 93 1.25 6.12 4.35
N GLU A 94 1.44 5.52 3.16
CA GLU A 94 2.70 4.82 2.83
C GLU A 94 3.89 5.77 2.84
N GLN A 95 3.74 6.97 2.28
CA GLN A 95 4.78 8.00 2.32
C GLN A 95 5.15 8.38 3.77
N ASP A 96 4.14 8.54 4.63
CA ASP A 96 4.35 8.85 6.05
C ASP A 96 5.08 7.71 6.77
N SER A 97 4.76 6.44 6.46
CA SER A 97 5.47 5.26 6.98
C SER A 97 6.94 5.23 6.54
N ILE A 98 7.20 5.45 5.24
CA ILE A 98 8.56 5.51 4.67
C ILE A 98 9.40 6.58 5.39
N ASP A 99 8.86 7.79 5.54
CA ASP A 99 9.58 8.90 6.15
C ASP A 99 9.84 8.67 7.65
N LEU A 100 8.89 8.03 8.34
CA LEU A 100 9.06 7.59 9.72
C LEU A 100 10.23 6.60 9.84
N TYR A 101 10.24 5.55 9.02
CA TYR A 101 11.27 4.52 9.09
C TYR A 101 12.65 5.02 8.65
N ARG A 102 12.71 5.93 7.67
CA ARG A 102 13.97 6.63 7.32
C ARG A 102 14.50 7.45 8.48
N THR A 103 13.62 8.11 9.22
CA THR A 103 14.01 8.84 10.44
C THR A 103 14.60 7.89 11.46
N TYR A 104 13.94 6.76 11.75
CA TYR A 104 14.44 5.79 12.73
C TYR A 104 15.73 5.11 12.28
N LEU A 105 15.87 4.79 11.00
CA LEU A 105 17.10 4.26 10.42
C LEU A 105 18.30 5.20 10.67
N SER A 106 18.07 6.52 10.62
CA SER A 106 19.12 7.52 10.87
C SER A 106 19.53 7.65 12.35
N GLU A 107 18.67 7.22 13.27
CA GLU A 107 18.87 7.33 14.72
C GLU A 107 19.46 6.06 15.35
N VAL A 108 19.28 4.89 14.70
CA VAL A 108 19.79 3.61 15.22
C VAL A 108 21.26 3.39 14.89
N THR A 109 21.95 2.68 15.78
CA THR A 109 23.39 2.39 15.65
C THR A 109 23.69 0.90 15.51
N ASP A 110 22.81 0.03 16.01
CA ASP A 110 22.95 -1.41 15.91
C ASP A 110 22.50 -1.93 14.53
N ASP A 111 23.23 -2.91 14.01
CA ASP A 111 22.99 -3.43 12.67
C ASP A 111 21.66 -4.20 12.56
N GLU A 112 21.19 -4.80 13.65
CA GLU A 112 19.92 -5.51 13.70
C GLU A 112 18.73 -4.55 13.46
N SER A 113 18.72 -3.38 14.11
CA SER A 113 17.69 -2.35 13.89
C SER A 113 17.81 -1.71 12.50
N LYS A 114 19.03 -1.52 11.97
CA LYS A 114 19.22 -1.00 10.61
C LYS A 114 18.58 -1.93 9.58
N GLN A 115 18.87 -3.23 9.66
CA GLN A 115 18.30 -4.23 8.76
C GLN A 115 16.78 -4.25 8.83
N LEU A 116 16.21 -4.11 10.04
CA LEU A 116 14.76 -4.00 10.22
C LEU A 116 14.17 -2.79 9.50
N PHE A 117 14.72 -1.59 9.71
CA PHE A 117 14.16 -0.39 9.10
C PHE A 117 14.43 -0.31 7.60
N GLU A 118 15.55 -0.81 7.11
CA GLU A 118 15.81 -0.96 5.67
C GLU A 118 14.80 -1.92 5.02
N TYR A 119 14.49 -3.03 5.69
CA TYR A 119 13.45 -3.96 5.25
C TYR A 119 12.07 -3.27 5.18
N LEU A 120 11.65 -2.60 6.25
CA LEU A 120 10.34 -1.92 6.29
C LEU A 120 10.26 -0.83 5.20
N ILE A 121 11.28 0.02 5.06
CA ILE A 121 11.31 1.06 4.02
C ILE A 121 11.12 0.45 2.63
N LYS A 122 11.83 -0.63 2.32
CA LYS A 122 11.71 -1.29 1.01
C LYS A 122 10.28 -1.82 0.77
N GLN A 123 9.65 -2.39 1.79
CA GLN A 123 8.28 -2.91 1.69
C GLN A 123 7.27 -1.78 1.49
N GLU A 124 7.37 -0.69 2.26
CA GLU A 124 6.47 0.45 2.07
C GLU A 124 6.70 1.18 0.74
N GLU A 125 7.94 1.23 0.24
CA GLU A 125 8.22 1.73 -1.11
C GLU A 125 7.54 0.85 -2.20
N ASP A 126 7.54 -0.47 -2.02
CA ASP A 126 6.82 -1.39 -2.89
C ASP A 126 5.30 -1.16 -2.81
N HIS A 127 4.74 -0.96 -1.62
CA HIS A 127 3.32 -0.62 -1.40
C HIS A 127 2.95 0.72 -2.06
N TYR A 128 3.79 1.75 -1.89
CA TYR A 128 3.62 3.05 -2.53
C TYR A 128 3.52 2.91 -4.05
N ILE A 129 4.41 2.12 -4.68
CA ILE A 129 4.38 1.90 -6.13
C ILE A 129 3.07 1.23 -6.57
N ILE A 130 2.57 0.25 -5.81
CA ILE A 130 1.29 -0.43 -6.10
C ILE A 130 0.14 0.58 -6.08
N LEU A 131 0.06 1.42 -5.05
CA LEU A 131 -0.99 2.42 -4.90
C LEU A 131 -0.88 3.54 -5.95
N GLU A 132 0.33 3.95 -6.30
CA GLU A 132 0.57 4.93 -7.37
C GLU A 132 0.05 4.41 -8.70
N GLU A 133 0.31 3.13 -9.01
CA GLU A 133 -0.22 2.47 -10.21
C GLU A 133 -1.76 2.40 -10.18
N LEU A 134 -2.37 2.12 -9.02
CA LEU A 134 -3.84 2.17 -8.87
C LEU A 134 -4.41 3.56 -9.12
N VAL A 135 -3.82 4.60 -8.53
CA VAL A 135 -4.22 6.00 -8.76
C VAL A 135 -4.13 6.34 -10.25
N LEU A 136 -3.06 5.90 -10.93
CA LEU A 136 -2.87 6.12 -12.36
C LEU A 136 -3.92 5.41 -13.21
N LEU A 137 -4.26 4.15 -12.87
CA LEU A 137 -5.27 3.36 -13.60
C LEU A 137 -6.66 3.97 -13.46
N VAL A 138 -7.03 4.43 -12.26
CA VAL A 138 -8.32 5.11 -12.00
C VAL A 138 -8.39 6.46 -12.72
N SER A 139 -7.35 7.29 -12.60
CA SER A 139 -7.34 8.63 -13.21
C SER A 139 -7.34 8.62 -14.74
N ARG A 140 -6.62 7.69 -15.38
CA ARG A 140 -6.67 7.53 -16.84
C ARG A 140 -8.04 7.10 -17.35
N ALA A 141 -8.79 6.35 -16.53
CA ALA A 141 -10.15 5.97 -16.88
C ALA A 141 -11.09 7.20 -16.89
N GLU A 142 -10.91 8.16 -15.97
CA GLU A 142 -11.67 9.42 -15.95
C GLU A 142 -11.46 10.23 -17.25
N GLU A 143 -10.22 10.35 -17.74
CA GLU A 143 -9.90 11.09 -18.99
C GLU A 143 -10.58 10.50 -20.25
N TRP A 144 -10.77 9.18 -20.29
CA TRP A 144 -11.43 8.49 -21.41
C TRP A 144 -12.95 8.67 -21.42
N VAL A 145 -13.58 8.80 -20.24
CA VAL A 145 -15.04 9.03 -20.14
C VAL A 145 -15.38 10.47 -20.50
N GLU A 146 -14.57 11.44 -20.07
CA GLU A 146 -14.76 12.85 -20.47
C GLU A 146 -14.58 13.04 -22.00
N SER A 147 -13.69 12.27 -22.63
CA SER A 147 -13.51 12.32 -24.09
C SER A 147 -14.68 11.71 -24.89
N ALA A 148 -15.45 10.80 -24.30
CA ALA A 148 -16.59 10.16 -24.96
C ALA A 148 -17.85 11.06 -24.98
N GLU A 149 -17.96 12.05 -24.10
CA GLU A 149 -19.09 13.00 -24.08
C GLU A 149 -18.94 14.16 -25.09
N PHE A 150 -17.77 14.33 -25.71
CA PHE A 150 -17.52 15.35 -26.74
C PHE A 150 -17.38 14.83 -28.18
N GLY A 151 -17.82 13.59 -28.43
CA GLY A 151 -18.00 13.09 -29.80
C GLY A 151 -19.21 13.74 -30.46
N THR A 152 -19.04 14.89 -31.11
CA THR A 152 -20.01 15.40 -32.08
C THR A 152 -20.35 14.29 -33.06
N ARG A 153 -21.59 13.81 -33.04
CA ARG A 153 -22.13 12.91 -34.06
C ARG A 153 -22.11 13.65 -35.39
N GLU A 154 -21.30 13.20 -36.35
CA GLU A 154 -21.50 13.60 -37.73
C GLU A 154 -22.84 13.02 -38.21
N GLN A 155 -23.80 13.90 -38.48
CA GLN A 155 -24.99 13.56 -39.24
C GLN A 155 -24.57 13.44 -40.70
N TYR A 156 -24.78 12.25 -41.29
CA TYR A 156 -24.80 12.07 -42.74
C TYR A 156 -25.98 12.80 -43.38
#